data_AF-A0A7C1EG81-F1
#
_entry.id   AF-A0A7C1EG81-F1
#
_cell.length_a   1.000
_cell.length_b   1.000
_cell.length_c   1.000
_cell.angle_alpha   90.00
_cell.angle_beta   90.00
_cell.angle_gamma   90.00
#
_symmetry.space_group_name_H-M   'P 1'
#
loop_
_entity.id
_entity.type
_entity.pdbx_description
1 polymer ?
#
loop_
_entity_poly.entity_id
_entity_poly.type
_entity_poly.pdbx_seq_one_letter_code
_entity_poly.pdbx_strand_id
1 'polypeptide(L)'
;HLSFFNSNPFVATLGLGALTRIEADARTAGGSPSNEMIERFSVRLSTPLGAVGDELFWAAIRPQMSFLAVLIAIFADVWGAIVFVVGFSIIQYAVRWWLFRRGWELGTRVVEALRDGKTRRLARSSGLIAATCAGAVLVAVVFRMQAFVGDIADAMAIAVFLLATVTGFIIVRVRKSAVLALVIGLAWVGLLSLGAEMFSRFG
;
A
#
# COMPACT_ATOMS: atom_id res chain seq x y z
N HIS A 1 6.49 11.33 -28.38
CA HIS A 1 6.21 11.38 -26.92
C HIS A 1 4.80 11.94 -26.69
N LEU A 2 3.78 11.43 -27.39
CA LEU A 2 2.39 11.93 -27.28
C LEU A 2 1.38 10.81 -26.97
N SER A 3 1.84 9.56 -26.85
CA SER A 3 0.99 8.44 -26.45
C SER A 3 0.83 8.34 -24.92
N PHE A 4 -0.38 7.94 -24.49
CA PHE A 4 -0.76 7.81 -23.09
C PHE A 4 0.06 6.72 -22.37
N PHE A 5 0.84 7.13 -21.36
CA PHE A 5 1.59 6.21 -20.48
C PHE A 5 1.07 6.33 -19.05
N ASN A 6 0.04 5.55 -18.74
CA ASN A 6 -0.49 5.45 -17.38
C ASN A 6 0.06 4.19 -16.69
N SER A 7 0.88 4.40 -15.67
CA SER A 7 1.50 3.35 -14.91
C SER A 7 1.78 3.78 -13.48
N ASN A 8 2.11 2.82 -12.62
CA ASN A 8 2.49 3.13 -11.25
C ASN A 8 3.85 3.86 -11.23
N PRO A 9 3.96 5.03 -10.57
CA PRO A 9 5.14 5.89 -10.64
C PRO A 9 6.39 5.26 -10.01
N PHE A 10 6.25 4.24 -9.17
CA PHE A 10 7.39 3.54 -8.57
C PHE A 10 7.96 2.50 -9.54
N VAL A 11 7.08 1.79 -10.26
CA VAL A 11 7.47 0.70 -11.16
C VAL A 11 7.74 1.18 -12.59
N ALA A 12 7.28 2.38 -12.96
CA ALA A 12 7.59 3.04 -14.24
C ALA A 12 9.11 3.11 -14.54
N THR A 13 9.94 3.15 -13.50
CA THR A 13 11.41 3.12 -13.61
C THR A 13 11.96 1.87 -14.30
N LEU A 14 11.26 0.73 -14.20
CA LEU A 14 11.58 -0.50 -14.95
C LEU A 14 11.44 -0.28 -16.45
N GLY A 15 10.34 0.35 -16.87
CA GLY A 15 10.11 0.70 -18.27
C GLY A 15 11.09 1.75 -18.78
N LEU A 16 11.41 2.73 -17.94
CA LEU A 16 12.42 3.73 -18.26
C LEU A 16 13.78 3.08 -18.54
N GLY A 17 14.27 2.22 -17.66
CA GLY A 17 15.56 1.54 -17.85
C GLY A 17 15.60 0.68 -19.11
N ALA A 18 14.50 -0.02 -19.41
CA ALA A 18 14.37 -0.81 -20.64
C ALA A 18 14.42 0.04 -21.90
N LEU A 19 13.72 1.18 -21.89
CA LEU A 19 13.75 2.13 -23.01
C LEU A 19 15.14 2.72 -23.18
N THR A 20 15.82 3.10 -22.09
CA THR A 20 17.19 3.63 -22.16
C THR A 20 18.14 2.60 -22.74
N ARG A 21 17.96 1.30 -22.45
CA ARG A 21 18.75 0.22 -23.06
C ARG A 21 18.50 0.10 -24.56
N ILE A 22 17.24 0.13 -24.99
CA ILE A 22 16.86 0.07 -26.41
C ILE A 22 17.46 1.24 -27.19
N GLU A 23 17.40 2.45 -26.64
CA GLU A 23 18.01 3.64 -27.24
C GLU A 23 19.55 3.51 -27.32
N ALA A 24 20.18 3.00 -26.26
CA ALA A 24 21.63 2.77 -26.24
C ALA A 24 22.08 1.73 -27.29
N ASP A 25 21.36 0.61 -27.41
CA ASP A 25 21.65 -0.43 -28.39
C ASP A 25 21.47 0.08 -29.83
N ALA A 26 20.41 0.84 -30.11
CA ALA A 26 20.18 1.44 -31.42
C ALA A 26 21.27 2.45 -31.80
N ARG A 27 21.70 3.30 -30.86
CA ARG A 27 22.80 4.26 -31.08
C ARG A 27 24.13 3.56 -31.35
N THR A 28 24.41 2.45 -30.65
CA THR A 28 25.61 1.64 -30.86
C THR A 28 25.62 1.01 -32.26
N ALA A 29 24.44 0.66 -32.78
CA ALA A 29 24.26 0.16 -34.14
C ALA A 29 24.27 1.27 -35.22
N GLY A 30 24.54 2.53 -34.86
CA GLY A 30 24.57 3.66 -35.80
C GLY A 30 23.18 4.19 -36.19
N GLY A 31 22.13 3.83 -35.45
CA GLY A 31 20.75 4.23 -35.72
C GLY A 31 20.04 4.90 -34.54
N SER A 32 18.75 5.16 -34.73
CA SER A 32 17.84 5.61 -33.67
C SER A 32 16.57 4.77 -33.71
N PRO A 33 15.96 4.43 -32.56
CA PRO A 33 14.63 3.82 -32.55
C PRO A 33 13.64 4.78 -33.21
N SER A 34 12.69 4.25 -33.97
CA SER A 34 11.61 5.07 -34.51
C SER A 34 10.65 5.49 -33.39
N ASN A 35 10.10 6.71 -33.49
CA ASN A 35 9.11 7.21 -32.52
C ASN A 35 7.92 6.27 -32.37
N GLU A 36 7.45 5.65 -33.46
CA GLU A 36 6.37 4.66 -33.41
C GLU A 36 6.75 3.40 -32.62
N MET A 37 8.00 2.95 -32.68
CA MET A 37 8.47 1.81 -31.90
C MET A 37 8.47 2.13 -30.40
N ILE A 38 8.98 3.31 -30.04
CA ILE A 38 8.99 3.79 -28.65
C ILE A 38 7.56 3.91 -28.09
N GLU A 39 6.64 4.48 -28.87
CA GLU A 39 5.24 4.61 -28.43
C GLU A 39 4.55 3.25 -28.33
N ARG A 40 4.72 2.35 -29.31
CA ARG A 40 4.18 1.00 -29.24
C ARG A 40 4.73 0.21 -28.05
N PHE A 41 6.02 0.37 -27.74
CA PHE A 41 6.64 -0.24 -26.57
C PHE A 41 6.03 0.32 -25.28
N SER A 42 5.94 1.64 -25.15
CA SER A 42 5.42 2.32 -23.96
C SER A 42 3.96 1.94 -23.66
N VAL A 43 3.10 1.92 -24.68
CA VAL A 43 1.68 1.52 -24.54
C VAL A 43 1.55 0.04 -24.15
N ARG A 44 2.41 -0.84 -24.69
CA ARG A 44 2.39 -2.26 -24.31
C ARG A 44 2.83 -2.48 -22.86
N LEU A 45 3.69 -1.60 -22.34
CA LEU A 45 4.27 -1.71 -21.00
C LEU A 45 3.42 -1.05 -19.91
N SER A 46 2.67 -0.01 -20.23
CA SER A 46 1.95 0.82 -19.26
C SER A 46 0.99 0.00 -18.39
N THR A 47 0.15 -0.83 -19.01
CA THR A 47 -0.84 -1.68 -18.35
C THR A 47 -0.23 -2.70 -17.38
N PRO A 48 0.71 -3.57 -17.80
CA PRO A 48 1.30 -4.55 -16.88
C PRO A 48 2.10 -3.89 -15.76
N LEU A 49 2.82 -2.80 -16.04
CA LEU A 49 3.52 -2.04 -15.00
C LEU A 49 2.55 -1.39 -14.00
N GLY A 50 1.42 -0.88 -14.47
CA GLY A 50 0.37 -0.32 -13.62
C GLY A 50 -0.18 -1.38 -12.68
N ALA A 51 -0.63 -2.52 -13.22
CA ALA A 51 -1.18 -3.61 -12.43
C ALA A 51 -0.19 -4.15 -11.39
N VAL A 52 1.06 -4.40 -11.79
CA VAL A 52 2.10 -4.92 -10.88
C VAL A 52 2.44 -3.89 -9.79
N GLY A 53 2.58 -2.61 -10.17
CA GLY A 53 2.90 -1.57 -9.22
C GLY A 53 1.78 -1.29 -8.23
N ASP A 54 0.52 -1.37 -8.66
CA ASP A 54 -0.61 -1.18 -7.77
C ASP A 54 -0.71 -2.31 -6.74
N GLU A 55 -0.45 -3.56 -7.15
CA GLU A 55 -0.41 -4.69 -6.23
C GLU A 55 0.77 -4.60 -5.25
N LEU A 56 1.95 -4.20 -5.73
CA LEU A 56 3.14 -4.13 -4.89
C LEU A 56 3.14 -2.94 -3.93
N PHE A 57 2.87 -1.73 -4.41
CA PHE A 57 2.98 -0.53 -3.59
C PHE A 57 1.70 -0.21 -2.84
N TRP A 58 0.55 -0.29 -3.50
CA TRP A 58 -0.71 0.11 -2.87
C TRP A 58 -1.36 -1.01 -2.06
N ALA A 59 -1.28 -2.25 -2.52
CA ALA A 59 -1.88 -3.38 -1.80
C ALA A 59 -0.93 -4.06 -0.78
N ALA A 60 0.39 -4.02 -1.00
CA ALA A 60 1.36 -4.69 -0.12
C ALA A 60 2.19 -3.73 0.74
N ILE A 61 3.15 -3.02 0.15
CA ILE A 61 4.18 -2.27 0.89
C ILE A 61 3.56 -1.16 1.72
N ARG A 62 2.71 -0.31 1.14
CA ARG A 62 2.16 0.85 1.85
C ARG A 62 1.28 0.43 3.04
N PRO A 63 0.31 -0.50 2.91
CA PRO A 63 -0.45 -0.97 4.06
C PRO A 63 0.42 -1.59 5.16
N GLN A 64 1.39 -2.43 4.81
CA GLN A 64 2.29 -3.06 5.78
C GLN A 64 3.12 -2.03 6.56
N MET A 65 3.67 -1.03 5.86
CA MET A 65 4.40 0.06 6.49
C MET A 65 3.49 0.92 7.38
N SER A 66 2.24 1.15 6.97
CA SER A 66 1.26 1.87 7.80
C SER A 66 0.96 1.11 9.09
N PHE A 67 0.76 -0.21 9.03
CA PHE A 67 0.52 -1.01 10.23
C PHE A 67 1.72 -0.99 11.18
N LEU A 68 2.93 -1.15 10.65
CA LEU A 68 4.15 -1.04 11.44
C LEU A 68 4.27 0.33 12.11
N ALA A 69 3.99 1.41 11.37
CA ALA A 69 4.04 2.76 11.89
C ALA A 69 3.03 3.00 13.01
N VAL A 70 1.79 2.51 12.87
CA VAL A 70 0.78 2.60 13.93
C VAL A 70 1.19 1.80 15.15
N LEU A 71 1.72 0.59 14.98
CA LEU A 71 2.23 -0.22 16.10
C LEU A 71 3.33 0.54 16.87
N ILE A 72 4.28 1.16 16.17
CA ILE A 72 5.34 1.95 16.79
C ILE A 72 4.75 3.20 17.46
N ALA A 73 3.79 3.87 16.83
CA ALA A 73 3.17 5.07 17.39
C ALA A 73 2.43 4.81 18.71
N ILE A 74 1.88 3.62 18.91
CA ILE A 74 1.23 3.23 20.18
C ILE A 74 2.22 3.28 21.37
N PHE A 75 3.51 3.04 21.12
CA PHE A 75 4.55 3.00 22.15
C PHE A 75 5.50 4.21 22.15
N ALA A 76 5.65 4.88 20.99
CA ALA A 76 6.67 5.91 20.77
C ALA A 76 6.11 7.17 20.07
N ASP A 77 4.79 7.37 20.10
CA ASP A 77 4.08 8.56 19.60
C ASP A 77 4.53 8.97 18.18
N VAL A 78 5.14 10.16 18.05
CA VAL A 78 5.55 10.77 16.77
C VAL A 78 6.57 9.91 16.00
N TRP A 79 7.33 9.06 16.69
CA TRP A 79 8.33 8.20 16.05
C TRP A 79 7.71 7.21 15.07
N GLY A 80 6.46 6.78 15.28
CA GLY A 80 5.75 5.95 14.31
C GLY A 80 5.55 6.64 12.96
N ALA A 81 5.18 7.93 12.98
CA ALA A 81 5.02 8.72 11.75
C ALA A 81 6.37 8.95 11.05
N ILE A 82 7.44 9.21 11.80
CA ILE A 82 8.80 9.37 11.25
C ILE A 82 9.26 8.08 10.57
N VAL A 83 9.07 6.93 11.22
CA VAL A 83 9.42 5.62 10.66
C VAL A 83 8.63 5.35 9.37
N PHE A 84 7.35 5.72 9.32
CA PHE A 84 6.58 5.61 8.09
C PHE A 84 7.20 6.45 6.97
N VAL A 85 7.38 7.76 7.19
CA VAL A 85 7.85 8.68 6.17
C VAL A 85 9.25 8.30 5.68
N VAL A 86 10.19 8.09 6.60
CA VAL A 86 11.59 7.78 6.27
C VAL A 86 11.69 6.37 5.70
N GLY A 87 11.10 5.37 6.36
CA GLY A 87 11.16 3.99 5.93
C GLY A 87 10.50 3.76 4.57
N PHE A 88 9.29 4.30 4.36
CA PHE A 88 8.62 4.20 3.07
C PHE A 88 9.40 4.92 1.97
N SER A 89 10.00 6.08 2.30
CA SER A 89 10.87 6.82 1.37
C SER A 89 12.10 6.02 0.96
N ILE A 90 12.79 5.38 1.91
CA ILE A 90 13.96 4.56 1.60
C ILE A 90 13.57 3.38 0.72
N ILE A 91 12.49 2.67 1.06
CA ILE A 91 12.02 1.51 0.30
C ILE A 91 11.63 1.91 -1.13
N GLN A 92 10.85 2.99 -1.32
CA GLN A 92 10.46 3.41 -2.66
C GLN A 92 11.68 3.80 -3.52
N TYR A 93 12.70 4.44 -2.94
CA TYR A 93 13.93 4.80 -3.68
C TYR A 93 14.75 3.57 -4.03
N ALA A 94 14.94 2.65 -3.08
CA ALA A 94 15.68 1.42 -3.30
C ALA A 94 15.02 0.56 -4.40
N VAL A 95 13.70 0.40 -4.34
CA VAL A 95 12.94 -0.36 -5.34
C VAL A 95 13.01 0.31 -6.72
N ARG A 96 12.84 1.64 -6.80
CA ARG A 96 12.98 2.39 -8.06
C ARG A 96 14.35 2.20 -8.71
N TRP A 97 15.41 2.29 -7.92
CA TRP A 97 16.77 2.09 -8.40
C TRP A 97 17.00 0.66 -8.90
N TRP A 98 16.57 -0.32 -8.12
CA TRP A 98 16.68 -1.72 -8.48
C TRP A 98 15.89 -2.07 -9.75
N LEU A 99 14.66 -1.56 -9.86
CA LEU A 99 13.82 -1.73 -11.05
C LEU A 99 14.42 -1.07 -12.28
N PHE A 100 14.98 0.13 -12.15
CA PHE A 100 15.69 0.77 -13.25
C PHE A 100 16.84 -0.09 -13.78
N ARG A 101 17.70 -0.60 -12.89
CA ARG A 101 18.81 -1.49 -13.28
C ARG A 101 18.31 -2.77 -13.94
N ARG A 102 17.27 -3.41 -13.39
CA ARG A 102 16.66 -4.60 -14.00
C ARG A 102 16.04 -4.30 -15.36
N GLY A 103 15.45 -3.13 -15.54
CA GLY A 103 14.92 -2.69 -16.83
C GLY A 103 16.03 -2.57 -17.86
N TRP A 104 17.14 -1.95 -17.47
CA TRP A 104 18.33 -1.83 -18.29
C TRP A 104 18.92 -3.19 -18.71
N GLU A 105 19.02 -4.13 -17.78
CA GLU A 105 19.53 -5.48 -18.05
C GLU A 105 18.59 -6.31 -18.95
N LEU A 106 17.28 -6.10 -18.85
CA LEU A 106 16.28 -6.88 -19.60
C LEU A 106 16.01 -6.33 -21.00
N GLY A 107 16.08 -5.00 -21.20
CA GLY A 107 15.77 -4.35 -22.47
C GLY A 107 14.37 -4.70 -22.97
N THR A 108 14.26 -5.19 -24.21
CA THR A 108 12.98 -5.57 -24.84
C THR A 108 12.25 -6.71 -24.13
N ARG A 109 12.96 -7.56 -23.37
CA ARG A 109 12.39 -8.72 -22.66
C ARG A 109 11.56 -8.36 -21.44
N VAL A 110 11.54 -7.08 -21.01
CA VAL A 110 10.72 -6.64 -19.87
C VAL A 110 9.23 -6.96 -20.09
N VAL A 111 8.75 -6.87 -21.33
CA VAL A 111 7.34 -7.17 -21.66
C VAL A 111 7.00 -8.62 -21.31
N GLU A 112 7.90 -9.55 -21.61
CA GLU A 112 7.73 -10.99 -21.32
C GLU A 112 7.87 -11.25 -19.82
N ALA A 113 8.89 -10.67 -19.18
CA ALA A 113 9.13 -10.84 -17.74
C ALA A 113 7.95 -10.36 -16.88
N LEU A 114 7.26 -9.29 -17.28
CA LEU A 114 6.06 -8.80 -16.60
C LEU A 114 4.82 -9.66 -16.84
N ARG A 115 4.75 -10.36 -17.99
CA ARG A 115 3.65 -11.28 -18.31
C ARG A 115 3.73 -12.60 -17.55
N ASP A 116 4.92 -12.97 -17.08
CA ASP A 116 5.20 -14.23 -16.39
C ASP A 116 4.47 -14.36 -15.03
N GLY A 117 3.77 -13.31 -14.57
CA GLY A 117 2.76 -13.37 -13.50
C GLY A 117 3.29 -13.68 -12.09
N LYS A 118 4.58 -13.96 -11.94
CA LYS A 118 5.22 -14.30 -10.65
C LYS A 118 5.06 -13.20 -9.62
N THR A 119 5.14 -11.93 -10.03
CA THR A 119 4.97 -10.77 -9.12
C THR A 119 3.56 -10.68 -8.55
N ARG A 120 2.54 -11.04 -9.34
CA ARG A 120 1.13 -11.08 -8.92
C ARG A 120 0.87 -12.17 -7.87
N ARG A 121 1.61 -13.28 -7.94
CA ARG A 121 1.51 -14.35 -6.94
C ARG A 121 2.09 -13.93 -5.59
N LEU A 122 3.20 -13.20 -5.60
CA LEU A 122 3.84 -12.66 -4.40
C LEU A 122 2.96 -11.61 -3.72
N ALA A 123 2.38 -10.69 -4.50
CA ALA A 123 1.54 -9.64 -3.95
C ALA A 123 0.18 -10.18 -3.44
N ARG A 124 -0.42 -11.21 -4.05
CA ARG A 124 -1.57 -11.91 -3.45
C ARG A 124 -1.28 -12.50 -2.07
N SER A 125 -0.09 -13.06 -1.86
CA SER A 125 0.30 -13.60 -0.54
C SER A 125 0.49 -12.49 0.51
N SER A 126 0.80 -11.27 0.09
CA SER A 126 0.93 -10.12 0.99
C SER A 126 -0.39 -9.69 1.63
N GLY A 127 -1.53 -10.00 1.00
CA GLY A 127 -2.85 -9.66 1.52
C GLY A 127 -3.16 -10.35 2.85
N LEU A 128 -2.72 -11.60 3.03
CA LEU A 128 -2.87 -12.31 4.31
C LEU A 128 -2.02 -11.64 5.39
N ILE A 129 -0.75 -11.32 5.07
CA ILE A 129 0.17 -10.64 5.98
C ILE A 129 -0.41 -9.29 6.41
N ALA A 130 -0.93 -8.51 5.44
CA ALA A 130 -1.55 -7.22 5.71
C ALA A 130 -2.78 -7.37 6.62
N ALA A 131 -3.64 -8.37 6.38
CA ALA A 131 -4.81 -8.62 7.23
C ALA A 131 -4.42 -9.03 8.65
N THR A 132 -3.39 -9.88 8.81
CA THR A 132 -2.88 -10.27 10.13
C THR A 132 -2.27 -9.07 10.88
N CYS A 133 -1.48 -8.24 10.20
CA CYS A 133 -0.93 -7.01 10.79
C CYS A 133 -2.04 -6.02 11.18
N ALA A 134 -3.09 -5.88 10.37
CA ALA A 134 -4.24 -5.04 10.69
C ALA A 134 -4.95 -5.52 11.97
N GLY A 135 -5.17 -6.83 12.11
CA GLY A 135 -5.74 -7.43 13.31
C GLY A 135 -4.89 -7.18 14.55
N ALA A 136 -3.57 -7.35 14.45
CA ALA A 136 -2.64 -7.08 15.54
C ALA A 136 -2.65 -5.60 15.97
N VAL A 137 -2.70 -4.67 15.01
CA VAL A 137 -2.84 -3.23 15.28
C VAL A 137 -4.14 -2.94 16.02
N LEU A 138 -5.26 -3.50 15.56
CA LEU A 138 -6.57 -3.29 16.18
C LEU A 138 -6.56 -3.73 17.65
N VAL A 139 -6.00 -4.92 17.93
CA VAL A 139 -5.84 -5.43 19.28
C VAL A 139 -4.96 -4.50 20.13
N ALA A 140 -3.81 -4.06 19.61
CA ALA A 140 -2.91 -3.17 20.32
C ALA A 140 -3.57 -1.81 20.66
N VAL A 141 -4.37 -1.25 19.75
CA VAL A 141 -5.13 -0.02 19.99
C VAL A 141 -6.16 -0.22 21.10
N VAL A 142 -6.91 -1.33 21.09
CA VAL A 142 -7.89 -1.63 22.14
C VAL A 142 -7.23 -1.78 23.50
N PHE A 143 -6.12 -2.51 23.61
CA PHE A 143 -5.37 -2.64 24.87
C PHE A 143 -4.84 -1.30 25.39
N ARG A 144 -4.33 -0.44 24.49
CA ARG A 144 -3.85 0.90 24.88
C ARG A 144 -4.97 1.80 25.40
N MET A 145 -6.18 1.63 24.87
CA MET A 145 -7.39 2.34 25.33
C MET A 145 -7.88 1.82 26.69
N GLN A 146 -7.82 0.51 26.95
CA GLN A 146 -8.18 -0.07 28.25
C GLN A 146 -7.35 0.52 29.40
N ALA A 147 -6.05 0.76 29.16
CA ALA A 147 -5.17 1.40 30.14
C ALA A 147 -5.57 2.85 30.49
N PHE A 148 -6.46 3.48 29.72
CA PHE A 148 -6.92 4.86 29.91
C PHE A 148 -8.32 4.97 30.52
N VAL A 149 -9.16 3.93 30.41
CA VAL A 149 -10.61 4.02 30.70
C VAL A 149 -11.06 3.20 31.94
N GLY A 150 -10.24 2.29 32.48
CA GLY A 150 -10.57 1.52 33.70
C GLY A 150 -11.71 0.49 33.53
N ASP A 151 -12.17 -0.15 34.62
CA ASP A 151 -13.03 -1.37 34.61
C ASP A 151 -14.40 -1.25 33.88
N ILE A 152 -14.91 -0.03 33.63
CA ILE A 152 -16.16 0.18 32.85
C ILE A 152 -15.91 -0.05 31.34
N ALA A 153 -14.64 -0.18 30.93
CA ALA A 153 -14.20 -0.26 29.55
C ALA A 153 -14.43 -1.63 28.87
N ASP A 154 -14.51 -2.75 29.60
CA ASP A 154 -14.50 -4.08 28.96
C ASP A 154 -15.81 -4.37 28.20
N ALA A 155 -16.96 -4.08 28.81
CA ALA A 155 -18.25 -4.26 28.15
C ALA A 155 -18.44 -3.28 26.98
N MET A 156 -17.97 -2.03 27.13
CA MET A 156 -18.05 -1.03 26.06
C MET A 156 -17.07 -1.31 24.92
N ALA A 157 -15.83 -1.71 25.21
CA ALA A 157 -14.83 -2.05 24.19
C ALA A 157 -15.24 -3.28 23.38
N ILE A 158 -15.79 -4.31 24.04
CA ILE A 158 -16.35 -5.48 23.37
C ILE A 158 -17.58 -5.10 22.54
N ALA A 159 -18.49 -4.28 23.07
CA ALA A 159 -19.66 -3.81 22.34
C ALA A 159 -19.25 -2.99 21.10
N VAL A 160 -18.25 -2.12 21.20
CA VAL A 160 -17.70 -1.33 20.09
C VAL A 160 -17.03 -2.21 19.05
N PHE A 161 -16.22 -3.17 19.48
CA PHE A 161 -15.59 -4.12 18.58
C PHE A 161 -16.65 -4.91 17.81
N LEU A 162 -17.70 -5.40 18.49
CA LEU A 162 -18.81 -6.11 17.85
C LEU A 162 -19.59 -5.19 16.91
N LEU A 163 -19.93 -3.96 17.31
CA LEU A 163 -20.67 -3.01 16.47
C LEU A 163 -19.86 -2.62 15.23
N ALA A 164 -18.57 -2.32 15.37
CA ALA A 164 -17.67 -1.97 14.28
C ALA A 164 -17.45 -3.15 13.33
N THR A 165 -17.36 -4.38 13.85
CA THR A 165 -17.22 -5.59 13.04
C THR A 165 -18.51 -5.88 12.26
N VAL A 166 -19.68 -5.76 12.89
CA VAL A 166 -20.99 -5.98 12.25
C VAL A 166 -21.27 -4.91 11.20
N THR A 167 -21.09 -3.62 11.53
CA THR A 167 -21.26 -2.53 10.56
C THR A 167 -20.26 -2.61 9.42
N GLY A 168 -18.99 -2.92 9.72
CA GLY A 168 -17.96 -3.15 8.71
C GLY A 168 -18.31 -4.30 7.77
N PHE A 169 -18.78 -5.43 8.32
CA PHE A 169 -19.24 -6.59 7.54
C PHE A 169 -20.43 -6.24 6.64
N ILE A 170 -21.43 -5.53 7.15
CA ILE A 170 -22.60 -5.07 6.38
C ILE A 170 -22.17 -4.13 5.25
N ILE A 171 -21.29 -3.16 5.51
CA ILE A 171 -20.80 -2.20 4.51
C ILE A 171 -20.00 -2.90 3.41
N VAL A 172 -19.16 -3.88 3.75
CA VAL A 172 -18.44 -4.70 2.74
C VAL A 172 -19.43 -5.52 1.91
N ARG A 173 -20.50 -6.06 2.51
CA ARG A 173 -21.56 -6.79 1.80
C ARG A 173 -22.36 -5.90 0.84
N VAL A 174 -22.66 -4.67 1.24
CA VAL A 174 -23.56 -3.76 0.51
C VAL A 174 -22.81 -2.88 -0.50
N ARG A 175 -21.68 -2.27 -0.10
CA ARG A 175 -20.93 -1.31 -0.92
C ARG A 175 -19.57 -1.82 -1.41
N LYS A 176 -19.12 -3.00 -0.98
CA LYS A 176 -17.79 -3.59 -1.30
C LYS A 176 -16.59 -2.69 -0.99
N SER A 177 -16.78 -1.60 -0.24
CA SER A 177 -15.74 -0.63 0.11
C SER A 177 -15.23 -0.92 1.52
N ALA A 178 -14.10 -1.62 1.61
CA ALA A 178 -13.42 -1.89 2.87
C ALA A 178 -12.97 -0.60 3.59
N VAL A 179 -12.69 0.46 2.82
CA VAL A 179 -12.27 1.77 3.35
C VAL A 179 -13.41 2.44 4.10
N LEU A 180 -14.63 2.42 3.54
CA LEU A 180 -15.80 3.04 4.19
C LEU A 180 -16.17 2.31 5.49
N ALA A 181 -16.05 0.98 5.49
CA ALA A 181 -16.22 0.15 6.67
C ALA A 181 -15.23 0.52 7.78
N LEU A 182 -13.95 0.70 7.43
CA LEU A 182 -12.90 1.07 8.39
C LEU A 182 -13.10 2.48 8.97
N VAL A 183 -13.44 3.46 8.12
CA VAL A 183 -13.68 4.86 8.56
C VAL A 183 -14.85 4.95 9.52
N ILE A 184 -15.95 4.25 9.24
CA ILE A 184 -17.13 4.24 10.11
C ILE A 184 -16.82 3.49 11.42
N GLY A 185 -16.06 2.39 11.36
CA GLY A 185 -15.59 1.69 12.56
C GLY A 185 -14.73 2.58 13.47
N LEU A 186 -13.77 3.33 12.89
CA LEU A 186 -12.95 4.29 13.64
C LEU A 186 -13.77 5.46 14.18
N ALA A 187 -14.78 5.93 13.43
CA ALA A 187 -15.69 6.97 13.90
C ALA A 187 -16.50 6.52 15.12
N TRP A 188 -16.95 5.26 15.17
CA TRP A 188 -17.61 4.69 16.34
C TRP A 188 -16.70 4.63 17.57
N VAL A 189 -15.44 4.20 17.37
CA VAL A 189 -14.43 4.19 18.44
C VAL A 189 -14.20 5.61 18.98
N GLY A 190 -14.07 6.60 18.10
CA GLY A 190 -13.90 8.01 18.48
C GLY A 190 -15.10 8.58 19.24
N LEU A 191 -16.32 8.37 18.75
CA LEU A 191 -17.55 8.89 19.38
C LEU A 191 -17.73 8.39 20.82
N LEU A 192 -17.33 7.14 21.08
CA LEU A 192 -17.50 6.50 22.38
C LEU A 192 -16.35 6.81 23.35
N SER A 193 -15.14 7.11 22.84
CA SER A 193 -14.06 7.66 23.68
C SER A 193 -14.44 9.00 24.30
N LEU A 194 -15.10 9.88 23.53
CA LEU A 194 -15.65 11.15 24.02
C LEU A 194 -16.79 10.94 25.02
N GLY A 195 -17.63 9.93 24.79
CA GLY A 195 -18.71 9.54 25.70
C GLY A 195 -18.18 9.03 27.06
N ALA A 196 -17.13 8.22 27.03
CA ALA A 196 -16.49 7.70 28.25
C ALA A 196 -15.81 8.81 29.07
N GLU A 197 -15.11 9.74 28.42
CA GLU A 197 -14.54 10.92 29.10
C GLU A 197 -15.61 11.81 29.74
N MET A 198 -16.74 12.02 29.04
CA MET A 198 -17.87 12.77 29.60
C MET A 198 -18.43 12.13 30.87
N PHE A 199 -18.64 10.81 30.88
CA PHE A 199 -19.16 10.09 32.05
C PHE A 199 -18.20 10.13 33.24
N SER A 200 -16.89 10.07 33.01
CA SER A 200 -15.87 10.15 34.06
C SER A 200 -15.79 11.52 34.76
N ARG A 201 -16.28 12.60 34.13
CA ARG A 201 -16.31 13.95 34.72
C ARG A 201 -17.51 14.22 35.62
N PHE A 202 -18.50 13.32 35.62
CA PHE A 202 -19.75 13.47 36.38
C PHE A 202 -19.89 12.51 37.58
N GLY A 203 -18.89 11.65 37.83
CA GLY A 203 -18.79 10.79 39.02
C GLY A 203 -17.65 11.21 39.92
#